data_AF-A0A1G2SKH8-F1
#
_entry.id   AF-A0A1G2SKH8-F1
#
_cell.length_a   1.000
_cell.length_b   1.000
_cell.length_c   1.000
_cell.angle_alpha   90.00
_cell.angle_beta   90.00
_cell.angle_gamma   90.00
#
_symmetry.space_group_name_H-M   'P 1'
#
loop_
_entity.id
_entity.type
_entity.pdbx_description
1 polymer ?
#
loop_
_entity_poly.entity_id
_entity_poly.type
_entity_poly.pdbx_seq_one_letter_code
_entity_poly.pdbx_strand_id
1 'polypeptide(L)' 'MENGKEKCKKCDSTNVVFVEHAPGSPERYDGASEISCQACGARFGRWSGKELASGELEKRYGRTK' A
#
# COMPACT_ATOMS: atom_id res chain seq x y z
N MET A 1 10.99 17.11 -14.48
CA MET A 1 10.71 15.74 -14.01
C MET A 1 10.03 15.89 -12.67
N GLU A 2 8.70 15.95 -12.64
CA GLU A 2 7.97 15.97 -11.38
C GLU A 2 7.94 14.54 -10.85
N ASN A 3 8.92 14.21 -10.01
CA ASN A 3 8.90 12.99 -9.19
C ASN A 3 7.71 13.13 -8.24
N GLY A 4 6.54 12.63 -8.65
CA GLY A 4 5.39 12.46 -7.78
C GLY A 4 5.75 11.50 -6.66
N LYS A 5 6.32 12.03 -5.57
CA LYS A 5 6.44 11.30 -4.31
C LYS A 5 5.01 10.98 -3.89
N GLU A 6 4.62 9.71 -3.94
CA GLU A 6 3.34 9.31 -3.38
C GLU A 6 3.30 9.80 -1.92
N LYS A 7 2.28 10.58 -1.60
CA LYS A 7 2.07 11.10 -0.26
C LYS A 7 0.97 10.29 0.41
N CYS A 8 1.05 10.18 1.72
CA CYS A 8 -0.03 9.61 2.51
C CYS A 8 -1.30 10.47 2.37
N LYS A 9 -2.39 9.91 1.86
CA LYS A 9 -3.67 10.62 1.72
C LYS A 9 -4.32 11.00 3.06
N LYS A 10 -3.85 10.43 4.18
CA LYS A 10 -4.38 10.68 5.53
C LYS A 10 -3.67 11.80 6.27
N CYS A 11 -2.35 11.93 6.10
CA CYS A 11 -1.54 12.89 6.85
C CYS A 11 -0.66 13.80 5.97
N ASP A 12 -0.78 13.71 4.64
CA ASP A 12 0.05 14.37 3.62
C ASP A 12 1.57 14.13 3.75
N SER A 13 1.98 13.17 4.58
CA SER A 13 3.40 12.87 4.75
C SER A 13 3.98 12.22 3.50
N THR A 14 5.18 12.63 3.12
CA THR A 14 5.98 12.01 2.05
C THR A 14 6.71 10.76 2.53
N ASN A 15 6.59 10.42 3.82
CA ASN A 15 7.22 9.25 4.43
C ASN A 15 6.33 8.01 4.24
N VAL A 16 6.20 7.56 2.99
CA VAL A 16 5.51 6.32 2.63
C VAL A 16 6.50 5.32 2.07
N VAL A 17 6.32 4.05 2.42
CA VAL A 17 7.12 2.93 1.94
C VAL A 17 6.23 1.94 1.23
N PHE A 18 6.80 1.28 0.23
CA PHE A 18 6.15 0.24 -0.52
C PHE A 18 6.38 -1.10 0.18
N VAL A 19 5.30 -1.77 0.58
CA VAL A 19 5.32 -3.04 1.28
C VAL A 19 5.03 -4.16 0.29
N GLU A 20 5.93 -5.13 0.25
CA GLU A 20 5.76 -6.37 -0.49
C GLU A 20 5.19 -7.44 0.44
N HIS A 21 4.25 -8.25 -0.07
CA HIS A 21 3.70 -9.36 0.70
C HIS A 21 4.76 -10.42 1.00
N ALA A 22 4.66 -11.03 2.18
CA ALA A 22 5.62 -12.02 2.67
C ALA A 22 5.79 -13.23 1.71
N PRO A 23 6.99 -13.84 1.65
CA PRO A 23 7.26 -15.05 0.87
C PRO A 23 6.41 -16.23 1.37
N GLY A 24 5.25 -16.43 0.75
CA GLY A 24 4.25 -17.43 1.17
C GLY A 24 2.81 -16.95 1.03
N SER A 25 2.60 -15.64 0.85
CA SER A 25 1.26 -15.12 0.60
C SER A 25 0.80 -15.47 -0.83
N PRO A 26 -0.40 -16.04 -1.04
CA PRO A 26 -0.93 -16.32 -2.38
C PRO A 26 -1.12 -15.04 -3.21
N GLU A 27 -1.09 -13.89 -2.57
CA GLU A 27 -1.27 -12.57 -3.17
C GLU A 27 0.05 -11.91 -3.56
N ARG A 28 1.20 -12.46 -3.12
CA ARG A 28 2.55 -11.97 -3.41
C ARG A 28 2.85 -11.99 -4.91
N TYR A 29 3.14 -10.84 -5.51
CA TYR A 29 3.67 -10.77 -6.88
C TYR A 29 5.04 -10.09 -6.87
N ASP A 30 5.68 -10.04 -8.02
CA ASP A 30 6.94 -9.33 -8.21
C ASP A 30 6.70 -7.81 -8.10
N GLY A 31 6.76 -7.29 -6.87
CA GLY A 31 6.67 -5.88 -6.56
C GLY A 31 5.75 -5.49 -5.39
N ALA A 32 5.81 -4.20 -5.08
CA ALA A 32 5.07 -3.53 -4.02
C ALA A 32 3.57 -3.78 -4.09
N SER A 33 3.02 -4.50 -3.12
CA SER A 33 1.59 -4.81 -3.07
C SER A 33 0.80 -3.73 -2.35
N GLU A 34 1.40 -3.04 -1.39
CA GLU A 34 0.74 -2.06 -0.53
C GLU A 34 1.66 -0.86 -0.29
N ILE A 35 1.09 0.24 0.18
CA ILE A 35 1.79 1.45 0.56
C ILE A 35 1.55 1.67 2.05
N SER A 36 2.61 1.73 2.85
CA SER A 36 2.52 2.00 4.28
C SER A 36 3.14 3.34 4.61
N CYS A 37 2.38 4.21 5.27
CA CYS A 37 2.90 5.48 5.76
C CYS A 37 3.65 5.28 7.08
N GLN A 38 4.93 5.61 7.10
CA GLN A 38 5.77 5.55 8.30
C GLN A 38 5.54 6.73 9.25
N ALA A 39 4.82 7.77 8.83
CA ALA A 39 4.49 8.90 9.70
C ALA A 39 3.22 8.68 10.54
N CYS A 40 2.14 8.20 9.94
CA CYS A 40 0.87 7.98 10.65
C CYS A 40 0.48 6.50 10.79
N GLY A 41 1.22 5.58 10.19
CA GLY A 41 0.92 4.13 10.21
C GLY A 41 -0.19 3.70 9.26
N ALA A 42 -0.78 4.61 8.46
CA ALA A 42 -1.85 4.27 7.53
C ALA A 42 -1.33 3.39 6.38
N ARG A 43 -2.09 2.35 6.04
CA ARG A 43 -1.80 1.45 4.91
C ARG A 43 -2.79 1.72 3.79
N PHE A 44 -2.31 1.72 2.56
CA PHE A 44 -3.11 1.92 1.36
C PHE A 44 -2.82 0.80 0.39
N GLY A 45 -3.88 0.31 -0.24
CA GLY A 45 -3.75 -0.59 -1.36
C GLY A 45 -3.16 0.14 -2.57
N ARG A 46 -2.12 -0.42 -3.19
CA ARG A 46 -1.55 0.13 -4.43
C ARG A 46 -2.53 0.04 -5.58
N TRP A 47 -3.32 -1.04 -5.65
CA TRP A 47 -4.22 -1.33 -6.76
C TRP A 47 -5.58 -0.67 -6.59
N SER A 48 -6.16 -0.74 -5.39
CA SER A 48 -7.47 -0.19 -5.07
C SER A 48 -7.39 1.29 -4.65
N GLY A 49 -6.21 1.76 -4.20
CA GLY A 49 -6.02 3.12 -3.68
C GLY A 49 -6.79 3.41 -2.39
N LYS A 50 -7.37 2.37 -1.77
CA LYS A 50 -8.17 2.42 -0.55
C LYS A 50 -7.29 2.29 0.68
N GLU A 51 -7.70 2.94 1.77
CA GLU A 51 -7.11 2.72 3.08
C GLU A 51 -7.44 1.28 3.54
N LEU A 52 -6.41 0.53 3.91
CA LEU A 52 -6.53 -0.81 4.47
C LEU A 52 -6.54 -0.71 5.99
N ALA A 53 -7.49 -1.39 6.63
CA ALA A 53 -7.52 -1.49 8.09
C ALA A 53 -6.35 -2.35 8.62
N SER A 54 -6.07 -2.25 9.91
CA SER A 54 -5.10 -3.14 10.56
C SER A 54 -5.54 -4.60 10.44
N GLY A 55 -4.76 -5.40 9.71
CA GLY A 55 -5.04 -6.81 9.44
C GLY A 55 -5.74 -7.07 8.12
N GLU A 56 -6.19 -6.03 7.40
CA GLU A 56 -6.58 -6.17 6.00
C GLU A 56 -5.33 -6.17 5.12
N LEU A 57 -5.31 -7.12 4.18
CA LEU A 57 -4.33 -7.16 3.11
C LEU A 57 -5.01 -6.76 1.82
N GLU A 58 -4.33 -5.96 1.00
CA GLU A 58 -4.83 -5.71 -0.34
C GLU A 58 -4.83 -7.00 -1.16
N LYS A 59 -6.01 -7.34 -1.70
CA LYS A 59 -6.16 -8.42 -2.65
C LYS A 59 -5.47 -8.09 -3.96
N ARG A 60 -4.75 -9.08 -4.51
CA ARG A 60 -4.06 -8.94 -5.79
C ARG A 60 -5.03 -8.44 -6.88
N TYR A 61 -4.62 -7.42 -7.65
CA TYR A 61 -5.43 -6.73 -8.67
C TYR A 61 -6.67 -5.97 -8.17
N GLY A 62 -6.74 -5.63 -6.88
CA GLY A 62 -7.86 -4.85 -6.34
C GLY A 62 -9.22 -5.56 -6.48
N ARG A 63 -9.24 -6.90 -6.53
CA ARG A 63 -10.47 -7.69 -6.67
C ARG A 63 -11.39 -7.47 -5.45
N THR A 64 -12.37 -6.59 -5.60
CA THR A 64 -13.61 -6.62 -4.82
C THR A 64 -14.42 -7.81 -5.29
N LYS A 65 -14.52 -8.86 -4.46
CA LYS A 65 -15.51 -9.92 -4.67
C LYS A 65 -16.80 -9.52 -3.97
#